data_AF-Q552I2-F1
#
_entry.id   AF-Q552I2-F1
#
_cell.length_a   1.000
_cell.length_b   1.000
_cell.length_c   1.000
_cell.angle_alpha   90.00
_cell.angle_beta   90.00
_cell.angle_gamma   90.00
#
_symmetry.space_group_name_H-M   'P 1'
#
loop_
_entity.id
_entity.type
_entity.pdbx_description
1 polymer ?
#
loop_
_entity_poly.entity_id
_entity_poly.type
_entity_poly.pdbx_seq_one_letter_code
_entity_poly.pdbx_strand_id
1 'polypeptide(L)'
;MKNNLIKWKSQAITMKAKMTILKTYVLSKLTYHQYMDNLNEEQIEEINNMTRWFLFSSVKNTYTEERKYKTMMKIDRAYADWKEGGIKLWDIELRHIAFKIWYMNRLLHNNYNNNNNTLQEWYMEQLSRKKAHTSTLNDMCRHWGVFRVKFYQNHPKINELPDCIRNDNDEPLKLKEIYELMIKDRHPTPRRTEWQKLWAVRYNTAIPKVFININSISHQKGRNTLFRFFSRSLPGINHERDTRCKICGHLFRDPYSHLFTLCQDILDIEKTIISTVNKLSFIKIHRWSMDTKGSELLGFARL
;
A
#
# COMPACT_ATOMS: atom_id res chain seq x y z
N MET A 1 17.73 2.60 -11.09
CA MET A 1 16.30 2.65 -10.70
C MET A 1 15.48 3.56 -11.61
N LYS A 2 15.86 4.85 -11.70
CA LYS A 2 15.19 5.94 -12.45
C LYS A 2 14.85 5.58 -13.91
N ASN A 3 15.86 5.16 -14.68
CA ASN A 3 15.70 4.85 -16.11
C ASN A 3 14.65 3.78 -16.40
N ASN A 4 14.49 2.80 -15.52
CA ASN A 4 13.45 1.77 -15.69
C ASN A 4 12.06 2.36 -15.50
N LEU A 5 11.84 3.16 -14.46
CA LEU A 5 10.52 3.73 -14.18
C LEU A 5 10.09 4.75 -15.22
N ILE A 6 11.02 5.52 -15.78
CA ILE A 6 10.74 6.47 -16.88
C ILE A 6 10.12 5.74 -18.07
N LYS A 7 10.70 4.59 -18.48
CA LYS A 7 10.17 3.76 -19.58
C LYS A 7 8.75 3.25 -19.30
N TRP A 8 8.48 2.83 -18.06
CA TRP A 8 7.18 2.28 -17.69
C TRP A 8 6.10 3.34 -17.38
N LYS A 9 6.46 4.62 -17.24
CA LYS A 9 5.57 5.68 -16.76
C LYS A 9 4.32 5.84 -17.62
N SER A 10 4.46 5.72 -18.94
CA SER A 10 3.36 5.86 -19.92
C SER A 10 2.49 4.60 -20.03
N GLN A 11 3.05 3.42 -19.77
CA GLN A 11 2.37 2.13 -19.94
C GLN A 11 1.53 1.74 -18.71
N ALA A 12 1.85 2.28 -17.54
CA ALA A 12 1.21 1.90 -16.28
C ALA A 12 -0.03 2.76 -15.97
N ILE A 13 -1.19 2.41 -16.54
CA ILE A 13 -2.43 3.20 -16.42
C ILE A 13 -3.09 3.02 -15.03
N THR A 14 -3.20 1.79 -14.55
CA THR A 14 -3.89 1.49 -13.29
C THR A 14 -2.96 1.56 -12.08
N MET A 15 -3.49 1.86 -10.88
CA MET A 15 -2.69 1.84 -9.65
C MET A 15 -2.07 0.47 -9.39
N LYS A 16 -2.82 -0.60 -9.69
CA LYS A 16 -2.35 -1.97 -9.51
C LYS A 16 -1.18 -2.28 -10.45
N ALA A 17 -1.28 -1.91 -11.74
CA ALA A 17 -0.19 -2.06 -12.69
C ALA A 17 1.06 -1.28 -12.27
N LYS A 18 0.90 -0.01 -11.85
CA LYS A 18 2.01 0.79 -11.32
C LYS A 18 2.68 0.13 -10.12
N MET A 19 1.90 -0.36 -9.15
CA MET A 19 2.46 -1.03 -7.98
C MET A 19 3.19 -2.33 -8.35
N THR A 20 2.64 -3.13 -9.26
CA THR A 20 3.29 -4.34 -9.76
C THR A 20 4.63 -4.01 -10.44
N ILE A 21 4.65 -3.03 -11.35
CA ILE A 21 5.89 -2.61 -12.02
C ILE A 21 6.93 -2.12 -11.03
N LEU A 22 6.53 -1.27 -10.07
CA LEU A 22 7.41 -0.77 -9.03
C LEU A 22 8.03 -1.92 -8.21
N LYS A 23 7.22 -2.91 -7.82
CA LYS A 23 7.72 -4.06 -7.05
C LYS A 23 8.64 -4.95 -7.90
N THR A 24 8.24 -5.27 -9.13
CA THR A 24 8.93 -6.24 -9.99
C THR A 24 10.22 -5.72 -10.60
N TYR A 25 10.26 -4.47 -11.06
CA TYR A 25 11.41 -3.97 -11.82
C TYR A 25 12.36 -3.08 -11.02
N VAL A 26 11.94 -2.71 -9.81
CA VAL A 26 12.59 -1.67 -9.04
C VAL A 26 12.87 -2.11 -7.61
N LEU A 27 11.84 -2.39 -6.81
CA LEU A 27 12.06 -2.76 -5.40
C LEU A 27 12.65 -4.17 -5.23
N SER A 28 12.40 -5.08 -6.17
CA SER A 28 13.04 -6.40 -6.22
C SER A 28 14.57 -6.32 -6.37
N LYS A 29 15.09 -5.33 -7.09
CA LYS A 29 16.54 -5.14 -7.25
C LYS A 29 17.17 -4.63 -5.96
N LEU A 30 16.46 -3.75 -5.24
CA LEU A 30 16.91 -3.27 -3.93
C LEU A 30 16.90 -4.37 -2.87
N THR A 31 15.98 -5.32 -2.97
CA THR A 31 15.89 -6.47 -2.05
C THR A 31 17.21 -7.22 -1.93
N TYR A 32 17.96 -7.38 -3.03
CA TYR A 32 19.26 -8.05 -2.99
C TYR A 32 20.29 -7.29 -2.12
N HIS A 33 20.35 -5.96 -2.27
CA HIS A 33 21.26 -5.13 -1.48
C HIS A 33 20.85 -5.01 -0.01
N GLN A 34 19.55 -5.01 0.27
CA GLN A 34 19.01 -4.91 1.65
C GLN A 34 19.40 -6.09 2.55
N TYR A 35 19.85 -7.22 2.00
CA TYR A 35 20.41 -8.31 2.81
C TYR A 35 21.70 -7.89 3.51
N MET A 36 22.64 -7.31 2.77
CA MET A 36 24.00 -7.00 3.24
C MET A 36 24.08 -5.57 3.79
N ASP A 37 23.57 -4.62 3.02
CA ASP A 37 23.79 -3.20 3.22
C ASP A 37 22.64 -2.57 3.98
N ASN A 38 22.97 -1.53 4.76
CA ASN A 38 21.99 -0.66 5.37
C ASN A 38 21.71 0.51 4.44
N LEU A 39 20.44 0.74 4.12
CA LEU A 39 20.04 1.98 3.46
C LEU A 39 20.12 3.13 4.47
N ASN A 40 20.83 4.20 4.11
CA ASN A 40 20.81 5.43 4.89
C ASN A 40 19.51 6.23 4.64
N GLU A 41 19.26 7.25 5.46
CA GLU A 41 18.03 8.05 5.38
C GLU A 41 17.88 8.78 4.04
N GLU A 42 18.98 9.23 3.44
CA GLU A 42 19.00 9.92 2.15
C GLU A 42 18.56 8.99 1.01
N GLN A 43 19.11 7.78 0.96
CA GLN A 43 18.73 6.74 0.00
C GLN A 43 17.26 6.35 0.16
N ILE A 44 16.77 6.23 1.40
CA ILE A 44 15.36 5.94 1.68
C ILE A 44 14.47 7.06 1.14
N GLU A 45 14.81 8.33 1.37
CA GLU A 45 14.02 9.46 0.89
C GLU A 45 14.08 9.60 -0.64
N GLU A 46 15.20 9.30 -1.29
CA GLU A 46 15.31 9.26 -2.75
C GLU A 46 14.37 8.20 -3.34
N ILE A 47 14.39 6.97 -2.80
CA ILE A 47 13.51 5.88 -3.21
C ILE A 47 12.04 6.27 -3.01
N ASN A 48 11.73 6.87 -1.86
CA ASN A 48 10.37 7.31 -1.54
C ASN A 48 9.92 8.41 -2.51
N ASN A 49 10.75 9.42 -2.78
CA ASN A 49 10.42 10.51 -3.70
C ASN A 49 10.16 9.98 -5.12
N MET A 50 11.01 9.08 -5.62
CA MET A 50 10.85 8.44 -6.92
C MET A 50 9.57 7.58 -6.98
N THR A 51 9.27 6.85 -5.90
CA THR A 51 8.04 6.08 -5.75
C THR A 51 6.81 6.98 -5.78
N ARG A 52 6.82 8.11 -5.06
CA ARG A 52 5.72 9.08 -5.04
C ARG A 52 5.50 9.66 -6.44
N TRP A 53 6.56 10.03 -7.15
CA TRP A 53 6.48 10.47 -8.53
C TRP A 53 5.84 9.40 -9.43
N PHE A 54 6.36 8.18 -9.42
CA PHE A 54 5.92 7.14 -10.34
C PHE A 54 4.44 6.79 -10.13
N LEU A 55 4.04 6.59 -8.88
CA LEU A 55 2.68 6.21 -8.51
C LEU A 55 1.67 7.34 -8.72
N PHE A 56 1.98 8.55 -8.22
CA PHE A 56 0.98 9.59 -8.03
C PHE A 56 1.09 10.78 -8.98
N SER A 57 2.24 11.04 -9.59
CA SER A 57 2.35 12.14 -10.55
C SER A 57 1.71 11.79 -11.89
N SER A 58 1.27 12.83 -12.60
CA SER A 58 0.81 12.73 -13.99
C SER A 58 1.84 12.03 -14.88
N VAL A 59 1.35 11.33 -15.90
CA VAL A 59 2.19 10.70 -16.93
C VAL A 59 3.01 11.74 -17.69
N LYS A 60 2.48 12.96 -17.86
CA LYS A 60 3.16 14.08 -18.54
C LYS A 60 4.30 14.70 -17.71
N ASN A 61 4.42 14.34 -16.43
CA ASN A 61 5.37 14.99 -15.53
C ASN A 61 6.69 14.22 -15.55
N THR A 62 7.75 14.82 -16.10
CA THR A 62 9.11 14.26 -16.06
C THR A 62 9.64 14.22 -14.62
N TYR A 63 10.43 13.20 -14.31
CA TYR A 63 11.09 13.10 -13.00
C TYR A 63 12.27 14.06 -12.92
N THR A 64 12.37 14.82 -11.83
CA THR A 64 13.50 15.68 -11.49
C THR A 64 13.84 15.49 -10.00
N GLU A 65 15.12 15.47 -9.66
CA GLU A 65 15.59 15.06 -8.33
C GLU A 65 15.34 16.14 -7.27
N GLU A 66 15.38 17.40 -7.71
CA GLU A 66 15.20 18.60 -6.89
C GLU A 66 13.74 18.75 -6.46
N ARG A 67 12.80 18.06 -7.14
CA ARG A 67 11.38 18.18 -6.88
C ARG A 67 10.91 17.14 -5.87
N LYS A 68 10.25 17.61 -4.81
CA LYS A 68 9.52 16.75 -3.86
C LYS A 68 8.12 16.44 -4.38
N TYR A 69 7.88 15.17 -4.69
CA TYR A 69 6.59 14.70 -5.22
C TYR A 69 5.62 14.34 -4.10
N LYS A 70 4.37 14.80 -4.23
CA LYS A 70 3.31 14.58 -3.24
C LYS A 70 2.51 13.31 -3.57
N THR A 71 1.96 12.68 -2.53
CA THR A 71 1.04 11.56 -2.68
C THR A 71 -0.40 12.05 -2.88
N MET A 72 -1.19 11.31 -3.65
CA MET A 72 -2.65 11.55 -3.73
C MET A 72 -3.39 10.97 -2.53
N MET A 73 -2.90 9.87 -1.98
CA MET A 73 -3.43 9.25 -0.76
C MET A 73 -2.47 9.47 0.40
N LYS A 74 -2.95 9.49 1.65
CA LYS A 74 -2.06 9.52 2.81
C LYS A 74 -1.17 8.28 2.83
N ILE A 75 0.08 8.43 3.27
CA ILE A 75 1.09 7.37 3.16
C ILE A 75 0.77 6.15 4.03
N ASP A 76 0.22 6.36 5.23
CA ASP A 76 -0.27 5.31 6.12
C ASP A 76 -1.32 4.41 5.44
N ARG A 77 -2.25 5.02 4.69
CA ARG A 77 -3.20 4.27 3.86
C ARG A 77 -2.49 3.56 2.70
N ALA A 78 -1.48 4.16 2.09
CA ALA A 78 -0.79 3.54 0.97
C ALA A 78 -0.13 2.19 1.35
N TYR A 79 0.37 2.07 2.59
CA TYR A 79 0.96 0.84 3.13
C TYR A 79 -0.05 -0.28 3.39
N ALA A 80 -1.30 0.06 3.71
CA ALA A 80 -2.36 -0.92 3.98
C ALA A 80 -2.66 -1.81 2.77
N ASP A 81 -3.29 -2.95 3.01
CA ASP A 81 -3.66 -3.91 1.95
C ASP A 81 -4.75 -3.34 1.02
N TRP A 82 -4.83 -3.88 -0.19
CA TRP A 82 -5.89 -3.54 -1.16
C TRP A 82 -7.29 -3.79 -0.60
N LYS A 83 -7.44 -4.79 0.28
CA LYS A 83 -8.71 -5.11 0.97
C LYS A 83 -9.15 -4.03 1.96
N GLU A 84 -8.25 -3.16 2.39
CA GLU A 84 -8.52 -2.06 3.34
C GLU A 84 -8.48 -0.68 2.66
N GLY A 85 -8.36 -0.68 1.33
CA GLY A 85 -8.27 0.54 0.51
C GLY A 85 -6.90 1.19 0.49
N GLY A 86 -5.86 0.44 0.83
CA GLY A 86 -4.49 0.79 0.53
C GLY A 86 -4.01 0.21 -0.80
N ILE A 87 -2.72 0.36 -1.08
CA ILE A 87 -2.11 -0.13 -2.32
C ILE A 87 -0.97 -1.13 -2.05
N LYS A 88 -0.84 -1.59 -0.79
CA LYS A 88 0.23 -2.46 -0.32
C LYS A 88 1.61 -1.91 -0.68
N LEU A 89 1.80 -0.59 -0.57
CA LEU A 89 3.10 0.04 -0.78
C LEU A 89 4.10 -0.51 0.25
N TRP A 90 5.37 -0.63 -0.12
CA TRP A 90 6.40 -1.00 0.84
C TRP A 90 6.87 0.24 1.61
N ASP A 91 6.83 0.16 2.94
CA ASP A 91 7.64 1.04 3.79
C ASP A 91 9.08 0.52 3.68
N ILE A 92 9.93 1.29 3.01
CA ILE A 92 11.30 0.89 2.68
C ILE A 92 12.15 0.72 3.93
N GLU A 93 11.92 1.54 4.95
CA GLU A 93 12.62 1.47 6.23
C GLU A 93 12.25 0.19 6.98
N LEU A 94 10.94 -0.08 7.15
CA LEU A 94 10.49 -1.33 7.78
C LEU A 94 10.87 -2.56 6.96
N ARG A 95 10.83 -2.45 5.63
CA ARG A 95 11.20 -3.55 4.74
C ARG A 95 12.66 -3.93 4.92
N HIS A 96 13.54 -2.93 4.99
CA HIS A 96 14.96 -3.11 5.27
C HIS A 96 15.18 -3.79 6.62
N ILE A 97 14.54 -3.31 7.69
CA ILE A 97 14.65 -3.92 9.04
C ILE A 97 14.11 -5.36 9.04
N ALA A 98 13.00 -5.63 8.33
CA ALA A 98 12.42 -6.96 8.22
C ALA A 98 13.38 -7.97 7.58
N PHE A 99 14.22 -7.56 6.63
CA PHE A 99 15.26 -8.43 6.05
C PHE A 99 16.30 -8.85 7.08
N LYS A 100 16.77 -7.91 7.93
CA LYS A 100 17.76 -8.20 8.98
C LYS A 100 17.20 -9.19 10.01
N ILE A 101 15.95 -8.97 10.43
CA ILE A 101 15.23 -9.88 11.34
C ILE A 101 15.08 -11.26 10.69
N TRP A 102 14.63 -11.31 9.43
CA TRP A 102 14.42 -12.57 8.72
C TRP A 102 15.71 -13.36 8.56
N TYR A 103 16.80 -12.71 8.18
CA TYR A 103 18.09 -13.36 7.99
C TYR A 103 18.62 -13.93 9.30
N MET A 104 18.59 -13.15 10.40
CA MET A 104 18.96 -13.62 11.72
C MET A 104 18.09 -14.82 12.16
N ASN A 105 16.79 -14.74 11.93
CA ASN A 105 15.86 -15.83 12.26
C ASN A 105 16.19 -17.12 11.48
N ARG A 106 16.59 -16.99 10.22
CA ARG A 106 16.99 -18.11 9.36
C ARG A 106 18.34 -18.69 9.77
N LEU A 107 19.30 -17.84 10.15
CA LEU A 107 20.59 -18.25 10.68
C LEU A 107 20.41 -19.12 11.94
N LEU A 108 19.59 -18.66 12.89
CA LEU A 108 19.31 -19.40 14.13
C LEU A 108 18.62 -20.75 13.86
N HIS A 109 17.67 -20.77 12.91
CA HIS A 109 17.01 -22.00 12.49
C HIS A 109 17.98 -22.99 11.83
N ASN A 110 18.86 -22.52 10.94
CA ASN A 110 19.86 -23.37 10.30
C ASN A 110 20.85 -23.93 11.33
N ASN A 111 21.26 -23.12 12.30
CA ASN A 111 22.15 -23.53 13.36
C ASN A 111 21.54 -24.61 14.25
N TYR A 112 20.27 -24.45 14.64
CA TYR A 112 19.53 -25.46 15.40
C TYR A 112 19.47 -26.81 14.66
N ASN A 113 19.38 -26.78 13.34
CA ASN A 113 19.34 -27.98 12.50
C ASN A 113 20.72 -28.47 12.03
N ASN A 114 21.83 -27.90 12.53
CA ASN A 114 23.19 -28.19 12.06
C ASN A 114 23.36 -28.09 10.53
N ASN A 115 22.67 -27.14 9.89
CA ASN A 115 22.65 -26.93 8.45
C ASN A 115 23.21 -25.55 8.07
N ASN A 116 24.27 -25.13 8.75
CA ASN A 116 24.95 -23.88 8.45
C ASN A 116 25.92 -24.09 7.27
N ASN A 117 26.05 -23.06 6.42
CA ASN A 117 27.21 -22.97 5.53
C ASN A 117 28.40 -22.32 6.25
N THR A 118 29.59 -22.34 5.64
CA THR A 118 30.83 -21.80 6.22
C THR A 118 30.71 -20.35 6.71
N LEU A 119 29.99 -19.48 5.99
CA LEU A 119 29.76 -18.10 6.41
C LEU A 119 28.84 -18.02 7.64
N GLN A 120 27.81 -18.86 7.68
CA GLN A 120 26.88 -18.94 8.80
C GLN A 120 27.56 -19.52 10.05
N GLU A 121 28.41 -20.53 9.91
CA GLU A 121 29.25 -21.04 11.00
C GLU A 121 30.15 -19.95 11.57
N TRP A 122 30.80 -19.18 10.68
CA TRP A 122 31.60 -18.03 11.08
C TRP A 122 30.77 -17.00 11.86
N TYR A 123 29.57 -16.64 11.38
CA TYR A 123 28.68 -15.75 12.16
C TYR A 123 28.32 -16.33 13.53
N MET A 124 28.02 -17.63 13.64
CA MET A 124 27.68 -18.25 14.91
C MET A 124 28.88 -18.31 15.88
N GLU A 125 30.09 -18.53 15.38
CA GLU A 125 31.33 -18.46 16.16
C GLU A 125 31.59 -17.05 16.72
N GLN A 126 31.29 -16.01 15.94
CA GLN A 126 31.40 -14.62 16.39
C GLN A 126 30.40 -14.31 17.53
N LEU A 127 29.16 -14.81 17.40
CA LEU A 127 28.12 -14.64 18.40
C LEU A 127 28.45 -15.37 19.71
N SER A 128 28.96 -16.60 19.64
CA SER A 128 29.32 -17.38 20.83
C SER A 128 30.48 -16.73 21.60
N ARG A 129 31.43 -16.10 20.89
CA ARG A 129 32.56 -15.38 21.48
C ARG A 129 32.20 -14.01 22.07
N LYS A 130 30.94 -13.54 21.92
CA LYS A 130 30.50 -12.18 22.29
C LYS A 130 31.40 -11.06 21.72
N LYS A 131 32.12 -11.35 20.63
CA LYS A 131 32.95 -10.41 19.87
C LYS A 131 32.39 -10.35 18.45
N ALA A 132 31.27 -9.66 18.28
CA ALA A 132 30.65 -9.51 16.97
C ALA A 132 31.40 -8.42 16.17
N HIS A 133 32.24 -8.84 15.22
CA HIS A 133 33.18 -7.93 14.54
C HIS A 133 32.63 -7.17 13.33
N THR A 134 31.39 -7.42 12.88
CA THR A 134 30.80 -6.68 11.75
C THR A 134 29.60 -5.84 12.17
N SER A 135 29.48 -4.63 11.62
CA SER A 135 28.32 -3.75 11.82
C SER A 135 27.01 -4.43 11.42
N THR A 136 27.02 -5.17 10.32
CA THR A 136 25.87 -5.91 9.81
C THR A 136 25.36 -6.96 10.78
N LEU A 137 26.24 -7.77 11.39
CA LEU A 137 25.81 -8.80 12.35
C LEU A 137 25.22 -8.18 13.62
N ASN A 138 25.84 -7.10 14.11
CA ASN A 138 25.31 -6.35 15.26
C ASN A 138 23.91 -5.79 15.00
N ASP A 139 23.66 -5.23 13.82
CA ASP A 139 22.34 -4.73 13.43
C ASP A 139 21.31 -5.86 13.32
N MET A 140 21.69 -7.00 12.74
CA MET A 140 20.81 -8.17 12.65
C MET A 140 20.40 -8.66 14.04
N CYS A 141 21.35 -8.82 14.96
CA CYS A 141 21.07 -9.23 16.34
C CYS A 141 20.20 -8.22 17.08
N ARG A 142 20.50 -6.92 16.95
CA ARG A 142 19.74 -5.84 17.59
C ARG A 142 18.30 -5.81 17.11
N HIS A 143 18.08 -5.79 15.80
CA HIS A 143 16.74 -5.75 15.23
C HIS A 143 15.94 -7.02 15.52
N TRP A 144 16.57 -8.19 15.43
CA TRP A 144 15.94 -9.46 15.78
C TRP A 144 15.56 -9.51 17.26
N GLY A 145 16.44 -9.08 18.17
CA GLY A 145 16.16 -9.04 19.60
C GLY A 145 14.96 -8.16 19.95
N VAL A 146 14.86 -6.96 19.36
CA VAL A 146 13.71 -6.06 19.54
C VAL A 146 12.42 -6.69 19.00
N PHE A 147 12.47 -7.26 17.79
CA PHE A 147 11.31 -7.91 17.17
C PHE A 147 10.84 -9.13 18.00
N ARG A 148 11.79 -9.93 18.48
CA ARG A 148 11.55 -11.10 19.33
C ARG A 148 10.72 -10.73 20.55
N VAL A 149 11.14 -9.73 21.33
CA VAL A 149 10.42 -9.29 22.54
C VAL A 149 8.98 -8.90 22.22
N LYS A 150 8.77 -8.08 21.17
CA LYS A 150 7.42 -7.67 20.74
C LYS A 150 6.56 -8.84 20.25
N PHE A 151 7.17 -9.81 19.55
CA PHE A 151 6.46 -10.99 19.08
C PHE A 151 5.90 -11.79 20.26
N TYR A 152 6.72 -12.07 21.28
CA TYR A 152 6.29 -12.85 22.45
C TYR A 152 5.22 -12.16 23.30
N GLN A 153 5.28 -10.83 23.45
CA GLN A 153 4.22 -10.07 24.13
C GLN A 153 2.83 -10.30 23.50
N ASN A 154 2.78 -10.55 22.19
CA ASN A 154 1.54 -10.81 21.46
C ASN A 154 1.21 -12.32 21.35
N HIS A 155 2.12 -13.20 21.76
CA HIS A 155 1.99 -14.65 21.72
C HIS A 155 2.37 -15.29 23.08
N PRO A 156 1.62 -15.00 24.17
CA PRO A 156 1.98 -15.42 25.53
C PRO A 156 1.93 -16.92 25.80
N LYS A 157 1.37 -17.72 24.88
CA LYS A 157 1.32 -19.19 24.98
C LYS A 157 2.68 -19.85 24.78
N ILE A 158 3.71 -19.09 24.38
CA ILE A 158 5.05 -19.62 24.18
C ILE A 158 5.83 -19.47 25.50
N ASN A 159 6.03 -20.58 26.21
CA ASN A 159 6.54 -20.62 27.58
C ASN A 159 8.04 -20.29 27.71
N GLU A 160 8.78 -20.35 26.61
CA GLU A 160 10.22 -20.09 26.57
C GLU A 160 10.55 -19.24 25.35
N LEU A 161 11.72 -18.62 25.36
CA LEU A 161 12.26 -17.85 24.25
C LEU A 161 13.00 -18.83 23.30
N PRO A 162 12.37 -19.42 22.27
CA PRO A 162 13.04 -20.38 21.37
C PRO A 162 14.19 -19.71 20.62
N ASP A 163 15.16 -20.54 20.22
CA ASP A 163 16.34 -20.15 19.45
C ASP A 163 15.97 -19.43 18.16
N CYS A 164 14.90 -19.87 17.48
CA CYS A 164 14.33 -19.21 16.31
C CYS A 164 12.81 -19.00 16.46
N ILE A 165 12.29 -17.92 15.88
CA ILE A 165 10.85 -17.61 15.88
C ILE A 165 10.17 -18.38 14.74
N ARG A 166 9.16 -19.16 15.11
CA ARG A 166 8.40 -20.03 14.20
C ARG A 166 6.93 -19.60 14.10
N ASN A 167 6.27 -20.01 13.02
CA ASN A 167 4.83 -19.83 12.85
C ASN A 167 4.04 -21.00 13.46
N ASP A 168 2.72 -20.97 13.33
CA ASP A 168 1.81 -22.00 13.86
C ASP A 168 2.04 -23.40 13.26
N ASN A 169 2.70 -23.49 12.10
CA ASN A 169 3.07 -24.75 11.45
C ASN A 169 4.50 -25.22 11.82
N ASP A 170 5.11 -24.62 12.85
CA ASP A 170 6.49 -24.89 13.27
C ASP A 170 7.57 -24.59 12.19
N GLU A 171 7.23 -23.80 11.17
CA GLU A 171 8.18 -23.30 10.17
C GLU A 171 8.81 -21.98 10.63
N PRO A 172 10.08 -21.69 10.30
CA PRO A 172 10.65 -20.37 10.56
C PRO A 172 9.87 -19.29 9.84
N LEU A 173 9.55 -18.19 10.53
CA LEU A 173 8.77 -17.08 9.96
C LEU A 173 9.34 -16.62 8.61
N LYS A 174 8.48 -16.58 7.60
CA LYS A 174 8.81 -16.06 6.27
C LYS A 174 8.94 -14.55 6.36
N LEU A 175 9.81 -13.98 5.52
CA LEU A 175 10.00 -12.52 5.44
C LEU A 175 8.69 -11.74 5.30
N LYS A 176 7.74 -12.30 4.55
CA LYS A 176 6.42 -11.70 4.36
C LYS A 176 5.67 -11.57 5.69
N GLU A 177 5.69 -12.60 6.54
CA GLU A 177 5.01 -12.62 7.83
C GLU A 177 5.64 -11.59 8.79
N ILE A 178 6.98 -11.58 8.87
CA ILE A 178 7.73 -10.59 9.68
C ILE A 178 7.35 -9.16 9.27
N TYR A 179 7.39 -8.88 7.96
CA TYR A 179 7.06 -7.56 7.44
C TYR A 179 5.58 -7.19 7.68
N GLU A 180 4.64 -8.13 7.51
CA GLU A 180 3.21 -7.88 7.75
C GLU A 180 2.93 -7.58 9.24
N LEU A 181 3.62 -8.25 10.17
CA LEU A 181 3.57 -7.96 11.60
C LEU A 181 4.11 -6.55 11.91
N MET A 182 5.28 -6.20 11.37
CA MET A 182 5.88 -4.88 11.59
C MET A 182 5.04 -3.73 11.02
N ILE A 183 4.43 -3.94 9.85
CA ILE A 183 3.54 -2.95 9.25
C ILE A 183 2.27 -2.78 10.08
N LYS A 184 1.69 -3.87 10.58
CA LYS A 184 0.51 -3.80 11.45
C LYS A 184 0.81 -3.09 12.77
N ASP A 185 2.01 -3.28 13.34
CA ASP A 185 2.47 -2.56 14.54
C ASP A 185 2.61 -1.04 14.28
N ARG A 186 3.31 -0.65 13.19
CA ARG A 186 3.54 0.77 12.87
C ARG A 186 2.30 1.48 12.31
N HIS A 187 1.44 0.76 11.59
CA HIS A 187 0.29 1.27 10.86
C HIS A 187 -0.94 0.36 11.04
N PRO A 188 -1.53 0.30 12.25
CA PRO A 188 -2.54 -0.70 12.61
C PRO A 188 -3.88 -0.56 11.87
N THR A 189 -4.28 0.65 11.50
CA THR A 189 -5.53 0.85 10.75
C THR A 189 -5.41 2.06 9.83
N PRO A 190 -5.76 1.95 8.54
CA PRO A 190 -5.76 3.09 7.65
C PRO A 190 -6.83 4.11 8.07
N ARG A 191 -6.42 5.37 8.24
CA ARG A 191 -7.34 6.47 8.58
C ARG A 191 -8.49 6.55 7.57
N ARG A 192 -9.73 6.53 8.06
CA ARG A 192 -10.93 6.70 7.22
C ARG A 192 -11.04 8.14 6.72
N THR A 193 -11.45 8.31 5.48
CA THR A 193 -11.76 9.63 4.91
C THR A 193 -13.12 10.12 5.41
N GLU A 194 -13.39 11.42 5.34
CA GLU A 194 -14.71 11.97 5.69
C GLU A 194 -15.83 11.31 4.88
N TRP A 195 -15.63 11.15 3.57
CA TRP A 195 -16.53 10.37 2.74
C TRP A 195 -16.75 8.93 3.24
N GLN A 196 -15.69 8.21 3.63
CA GLN A 196 -15.82 6.85 4.16
C GLN A 196 -16.55 6.82 5.51
N LYS A 197 -16.38 7.82 6.37
CA LYS A 197 -17.14 7.92 7.63
C LYS A 197 -18.62 8.12 7.34
N LEU A 198 -18.95 9.09 6.47
CA LEU A 198 -20.32 9.37 6.05
C LEU A 198 -20.97 8.14 5.41
N TRP A 199 -20.23 7.44 4.54
CA TRP A 199 -20.66 6.22 3.90
C TRP A 199 -20.99 5.10 4.90
N ALA A 200 -20.10 4.86 5.85
CA ALA A 200 -20.28 3.80 6.84
C ALA A 200 -21.56 4.00 7.66
N VAL A 201 -21.88 5.26 7.99
CA VAL A 201 -23.11 5.64 8.71
C VAL A 201 -24.33 5.52 7.79
N ARG A 202 -24.30 6.16 6.60
CA ARG A 202 -25.44 6.22 5.68
C ARG A 202 -25.89 4.84 5.18
N TYR A 203 -24.95 3.93 4.98
CA TYR A 203 -25.21 2.61 4.38
C TYR A 203 -25.01 1.44 5.35
N ASN A 204 -24.78 1.71 6.64
CA ASN A 204 -24.49 0.71 7.67
C ASN A 204 -23.51 -0.39 7.20
N THR A 205 -22.42 0.01 6.55
CA THR A 205 -21.50 -0.90 5.85
C THR A 205 -20.06 -0.71 6.29
N ALA A 206 -19.39 -1.82 6.64
CA ALA A 206 -17.97 -1.82 6.95
C ALA A 206 -17.12 -1.46 5.73
N ILE A 207 -16.23 -0.49 5.87
CA ILE A 207 -15.38 0.01 4.78
C ILE A 207 -14.51 -1.08 4.12
N PRO A 208 -13.90 -2.04 4.85
CA PRO A 208 -13.18 -3.14 4.21
C PRO A 208 -14.06 -3.96 3.23
N LYS A 209 -15.35 -4.16 3.54
CA LYS A 209 -16.28 -4.88 2.66
C LYS A 209 -16.45 -4.16 1.32
N VAL A 210 -16.47 -2.83 1.32
CA VAL A 210 -16.53 -2.01 0.09
C VAL A 210 -15.29 -2.27 -0.78
N PHE A 211 -14.09 -2.23 -0.20
CA PHE A 211 -12.86 -2.46 -0.96
C PHE A 211 -12.73 -3.91 -1.44
N ILE A 212 -13.18 -4.89 -0.67
CA ILE A 212 -13.27 -6.29 -1.11
C ILE A 212 -14.16 -6.41 -2.35
N ASN A 213 -15.35 -5.79 -2.33
CA ASN A 213 -16.27 -5.79 -3.48
C ASN A 213 -15.68 -5.06 -4.69
N ILE A 214 -15.01 -3.91 -4.49
CA ILE A 214 -14.32 -3.22 -5.59
C ILE A 214 -13.25 -4.13 -6.20
N ASN A 215 -12.48 -4.85 -5.37
CA ASN A 215 -11.41 -5.72 -5.83
C ASN A 215 -11.91 -6.95 -6.61
N SER A 216 -13.16 -7.39 -6.41
CA SER A 216 -13.77 -8.50 -7.14
C SER A 216 -14.33 -8.10 -8.52
N ILE A 217 -14.39 -6.81 -8.85
CA ILE A 217 -14.83 -6.33 -10.17
C ILE A 217 -13.87 -6.83 -11.25
N SER A 218 -14.41 -7.49 -12.27
CA SER A 218 -13.66 -8.05 -13.41
C SER A 218 -13.09 -6.96 -14.33
N HIS A 219 -13.89 -5.95 -14.66
CA HIS A 219 -13.47 -4.85 -15.55
C HIS A 219 -12.37 -4.00 -14.91
N GLN A 220 -11.21 -3.97 -15.55
CA GLN A 220 -10.01 -3.37 -14.96
C GLN A 220 -10.12 -1.85 -14.78
N LYS A 221 -10.67 -1.14 -15.78
CA LYS A 221 -10.83 0.32 -15.74
C LYS A 221 -11.87 0.73 -14.70
N GLY A 222 -13.03 0.08 -14.71
CA GLY A 222 -14.09 0.30 -13.71
C GLY A 222 -13.62 0.04 -12.28
N ARG A 223 -12.94 -1.09 -12.04
CA ARG A 223 -12.30 -1.41 -10.76
C ARG A 223 -11.33 -0.32 -10.31
N ASN A 224 -10.42 0.12 -11.20
CA ASN A 224 -9.43 1.15 -10.89
C ASN A 224 -10.09 2.50 -10.58
N THR A 225 -11.12 2.88 -11.33
CA THR A 225 -11.88 4.12 -11.10
C THR A 225 -12.59 4.09 -9.75
N LEU A 226 -13.33 3.02 -9.44
CA LEU A 226 -14.03 2.88 -8.16
C LEU A 226 -13.07 2.82 -6.97
N PHE A 227 -11.96 2.10 -7.11
CA PHE A 227 -10.90 2.08 -6.11
C PHE A 227 -10.37 3.49 -5.84
N ARG A 228 -10.03 4.23 -6.90
CA ARG A 228 -9.51 5.60 -6.79
C ARG A 228 -10.54 6.55 -6.18
N PHE A 229 -11.81 6.42 -6.55
CA PHE A 229 -12.87 7.20 -5.95
C PHE A 229 -12.97 6.96 -4.43
N PHE A 230 -13.19 5.70 -4.02
CA PHE A 230 -13.40 5.37 -2.60
C PHE A 230 -12.17 5.60 -1.72
N SER A 231 -10.97 5.50 -2.29
CA SER A 231 -9.71 5.79 -1.58
C SER A 231 -9.31 7.28 -1.59
N ARG A 232 -10.10 8.16 -2.24
CA ARG A 232 -9.78 9.57 -2.49
C ARG A 232 -8.43 9.76 -3.21
N SER A 233 -8.28 9.10 -4.35
CA SER A 233 -7.08 9.14 -5.20
C SER A 233 -7.38 9.29 -6.70
N LEU A 234 -8.53 9.88 -7.04
CA LEU A 234 -8.81 10.35 -8.40
C LEU A 234 -7.86 11.51 -8.74
N PRO A 235 -7.20 11.48 -9.91
CA PRO A 235 -6.39 12.60 -10.38
C PRO A 235 -7.23 13.88 -10.55
N GLY A 236 -6.63 15.05 -10.30
CA GLY A 236 -7.24 16.36 -10.56
C GLY A 236 -8.24 16.85 -9.51
N ILE A 237 -8.91 15.95 -8.79
CA ILE A 237 -9.99 16.32 -7.84
C ILE A 237 -9.45 16.58 -6.43
N ASN A 238 -8.37 15.91 -6.03
CA ASN A 238 -7.90 15.93 -4.65
C ASN A 238 -7.47 17.31 -4.11
N HIS A 239 -7.11 18.24 -5.00
CA HIS A 239 -6.65 19.58 -4.64
C HIS A 239 -7.80 20.56 -4.36
N GLU A 240 -9.04 20.23 -4.72
CA GLU A 240 -10.21 21.09 -4.56
C GLU A 240 -10.78 21.03 -3.13
N ARG A 241 -9.96 21.13 -2.09
CA ARG A 241 -10.46 21.14 -0.70
C ARG A 241 -10.68 22.57 -0.25
N ASP A 242 -11.77 22.78 0.50
CA ASP A 242 -12.14 24.09 1.03
C ASP A 242 -12.32 25.13 -0.08
N THR A 243 -12.81 24.66 -1.23
CA THR A 243 -13.12 25.47 -2.42
C THR A 243 -14.61 25.48 -2.69
N ARG A 244 -15.08 26.52 -3.38
CA ARG A 244 -16.47 26.60 -3.85
C ARG A 244 -16.67 25.71 -5.07
N CYS A 245 -17.79 25.02 -5.10
CA CYS A 245 -18.26 24.30 -6.27
C CYS A 245 -18.47 25.28 -7.42
N LYS A 246 -17.87 24.99 -8.58
CA LYS A 246 -18.00 25.81 -9.79
C LYS A 246 -19.41 25.77 -10.39
N ILE A 247 -20.26 24.84 -9.94
CA ILE A 247 -21.62 24.62 -10.43
C ILE A 247 -22.64 25.21 -9.45
N CYS A 248 -22.67 24.74 -8.20
CA CYS A 248 -23.66 25.20 -7.21
C CYS A 248 -23.18 26.37 -6.32
N GLY A 249 -21.92 26.80 -6.42
CA GLY A 249 -21.36 27.88 -5.60
C GLY A 249 -21.10 27.53 -4.12
N HIS A 250 -21.58 26.40 -3.62
CA HIS A 250 -21.40 25.97 -2.22
C HIS A 250 -19.94 25.62 -1.90
N LEU A 251 -19.49 26.04 -0.72
CA LEU A 251 -18.21 25.64 -0.16
C LEU A 251 -18.27 24.19 0.32
N PHE A 252 -17.32 23.36 -0.09
CA PHE A 252 -17.25 21.97 0.36
C PHE A 252 -15.87 21.60 0.90
N ARG A 253 -15.84 20.72 1.91
CA ARG A 253 -14.60 20.20 2.52
C ARG A 253 -14.10 18.91 1.85
N ASP A 254 -15.01 18.14 1.26
CA ASP A 254 -14.69 16.88 0.57
C ASP A 254 -15.28 16.85 -0.85
N PRO A 255 -14.47 17.07 -1.91
CA PRO A 255 -14.94 17.04 -3.28
C PRO A 255 -15.60 15.72 -3.67
N TYR A 256 -15.20 14.59 -3.07
CA TYR A 256 -15.73 13.28 -3.45
C TYR A 256 -17.18 13.14 -3.01
N SER A 257 -17.48 13.53 -1.78
CA SER A 257 -18.85 13.53 -1.29
C SER A 257 -19.69 14.57 -2.04
N HIS A 258 -19.15 15.78 -2.24
CA HIS A 258 -19.90 16.88 -2.82
C HIS A 258 -20.20 16.66 -4.30
N LEU A 259 -19.16 16.52 -5.13
CA LEU A 259 -19.29 16.50 -6.58
C LEU A 259 -20.03 15.27 -7.10
N PHE A 260 -19.98 14.14 -6.38
CA PHE A 260 -20.57 12.89 -6.85
C PHE A 260 -21.87 12.51 -6.15
N THR A 261 -22.19 13.07 -4.98
CA THR A 261 -23.37 12.61 -4.22
C THR A 261 -24.22 13.70 -3.57
N LEU A 262 -23.67 14.87 -3.20
CA LEU A 262 -24.40 15.87 -2.43
C LEU A 262 -24.79 17.12 -3.25
N CYS A 263 -24.12 17.41 -4.36
CA CYS A 263 -24.40 18.59 -5.17
C CYS A 263 -25.60 18.38 -6.09
N GLN A 264 -26.78 18.90 -5.71
CA GLN A 264 -28.02 18.69 -6.44
C GLN A 264 -27.95 19.18 -7.90
N ASP A 265 -27.34 20.35 -8.14
CA ASP A 265 -27.18 20.90 -9.50
C ASP A 265 -26.36 19.97 -10.41
N ILE A 266 -25.31 19.34 -9.87
CA ILE A 266 -24.53 18.34 -10.63
C ILE A 266 -25.38 17.11 -10.92
N LEU A 267 -26.18 16.66 -9.96
CA LEU A 267 -27.05 15.50 -10.14
C LEU A 267 -28.15 15.76 -11.17
N ASP A 268 -28.63 17.00 -11.30
CA ASP A 268 -29.64 17.38 -12.30
C ASP A 268 -29.03 17.52 -13.71
N ILE A 269 -27.80 18.02 -13.81
CA ILE A 269 -27.00 17.96 -15.05
C ILE A 269 -26.74 16.49 -15.44
N GLU A 270 -26.37 15.62 -14.49
CA GLU A 270 -26.13 14.20 -14.72
C GLU A 270 -27.36 13.51 -15.31
N LYS A 271 -28.56 13.72 -14.72
CA LYS A 271 -29.83 13.18 -15.24
C LYS A 271 -30.08 13.63 -16.68
N THR A 272 -29.83 14.90 -16.97
CA THR A 272 -30.01 15.47 -18.31
C THR A 272 -29.06 14.81 -19.32
N ILE A 273 -27.78 14.69 -18.98
CA ILE A 273 -26.77 14.02 -19.82
C ILE A 273 -27.15 12.57 -20.07
N ILE A 274 -27.53 11.82 -19.04
CA ILE A 274 -27.93 10.41 -19.15
C ILE A 274 -29.13 10.26 -20.08
N SER A 275 -30.17 11.09 -19.91
CA SER A 275 -31.35 11.08 -20.77
C SER A 275 -30.99 11.34 -22.22
N THR A 276 -30.14 12.35 -22.48
CA THR A 276 -29.68 12.70 -23.82
C THR A 276 -28.84 11.61 -24.46
N VAL A 277 -27.83 11.08 -23.76
CA VAL A 277 -27.00 9.96 -24.26
C VAL A 277 -27.85 8.74 -24.53
N ASN A 278 -28.79 8.40 -23.65
CA ASN A 278 -29.69 7.27 -23.84
C ASN A 278 -30.65 7.46 -25.02
N LYS A 279 -31.00 8.69 -25.39
CA LYS A 279 -31.80 8.94 -26.60
C LYS A 279 -30.97 8.79 -27.87
N LEU A 280 -29.73 9.27 -27.85
CA LEU A 280 -28.86 9.36 -29.03
C LEU A 280 -28.00 8.10 -29.26
N SER A 281 -27.85 7.24 -28.26
CA SER A 281 -26.95 6.09 -28.29
C SER A 281 -27.71 4.75 -28.21
N PHE A 282 -27.18 3.77 -28.93
CA PHE A 282 -27.55 2.35 -28.76
C PHE A 282 -27.11 1.81 -27.40
N ILE A 283 -26.02 2.34 -26.84
CA ILE A 283 -25.53 1.98 -25.51
C ILE A 283 -26.25 2.84 -24.48
N LYS A 284 -27.02 2.20 -23.60
CA LYS A 284 -27.67 2.87 -22.48
C LYS A 284 -26.68 3.00 -21.31
N ILE A 285 -26.60 4.21 -20.77
CA ILE A 285 -25.90 4.52 -19.54
C ILE A 285 -26.91 4.79 -18.43
N HIS A 286 -26.51 4.52 -17.20
CA HIS A 286 -27.37 4.72 -16.03
C HIS A 286 -26.73 5.72 -15.08
N ARG A 287 -27.54 6.27 -14.17
CA ARG A 287 -27.01 7.11 -13.11
C ARG A 287 -26.11 6.28 -12.23
N TRP A 288 -25.02 6.89 -11.77
CA TRP A 288 -24.26 6.26 -10.70
C TRP A 288 -25.07 6.36 -9.40
N SER A 289 -25.76 5.28 -9.05
CA SER A 289 -26.41 5.15 -7.75
C SER A 289 -25.56 4.29 -6.83
N MET A 290 -25.44 4.75 -5.60
CA MET A 290 -24.79 4.04 -4.50
C MET A 290 -25.82 3.26 -3.65
N ASP A 291 -27.10 3.55 -3.84
CA ASP A 291 -28.23 2.92 -3.14
C ASP A 291 -28.62 1.57 -3.77
N THR A 292 -28.22 1.35 -5.03
CA THR A 292 -28.26 0.03 -5.67
C THR A 292 -27.28 -0.89 -4.94
N LYS A 293 -27.83 -1.84 -4.16
CA LYS A 293 -27.10 -2.80 -3.32
C LYS A 293 -25.84 -3.28 -4.04
N GLY A 294 -24.71 -3.36 -3.34
CA GLY A 294 -23.35 -3.50 -3.87
C GLY A 294 -23.04 -4.63 -4.87
N SER A 295 -24.02 -5.45 -5.26
CA SER A 295 -23.98 -6.30 -6.47
C SER A 295 -24.08 -5.49 -7.77
N GLU A 296 -24.70 -4.32 -7.78
CA GLU A 296 -24.94 -3.54 -9.01
C GLU A 296 -23.90 -2.45 -9.31
N LEU A 297 -22.88 -2.28 -8.45
CA LEU A 297 -21.64 -1.58 -8.83
C LEU A 297 -21.00 -2.19 -10.11
N LEU A 298 -21.38 -3.43 -10.46
CA LEU A 298 -21.03 -4.12 -11.70
C LEU A 298 -21.66 -3.53 -12.98
N GLY A 299 -22.75 -2.77 -12.89
CA GLY A 299 -23.41 -2.19 -14.07
C GLY A 299 -22.52 -1.23 -14.88
N PHE A 300 -21.57 -0.57 -14.21
CA PHE A 300 -20.63 0.38 -14.84
C PHE A 300 -19.32 -0.25 -15.33
N ALA A 301 -19.12 -1.54 -15.07
CA ALA A 301 -17.99 -2.29 -15.60
C ALA A 301 -18.12 -2.58 -17.12
N ARG A 302 -19.25 -2.24 -17.76
CA ARG A 302 -19.52 -2.50 -19.18
C ARG A 302 -19.41 -1.28 -20.11
N LEU A 303 -18.81 -0.17 -19.65
CA LEU A 303 -18.35 0.95 -20.50
C LEU A 303 -16.82 0.98 -20.57
#